data_AF-A0A966BYJ8-F1
#
_entry.id   AF-A0A966BYJ8-F1
#
_cell.length_a   1.000
_cell.length_b   1.000
_cell.length_c   1.000
_cell.angle_alpha   90.00
_cell.angle_beta   90.00
_cell.angle_gamma   90.00
#
_symmetry.space_group_name_H-M   'P 1'
#
loop_
_entity.id
_entity.type
_entity.pdbx_description
1 polymer ?
#
loop_
_entity_poly.entity_id
_entity_poly.type
_entity_poly.pdbx_seq_one_letter_code
_entity_poly.pdbx_strand_id
1 'polypeptide(L)'
;MPILSSIPRKLFILLVVIALGLISGWLLIKYRPIQKEPAPVPISTSTPKSPAVSVPTSTTTNVTQETKTYRNEEWGFEFEYPQNLILKENTFRSYYSK
;
A
#
# COMPACT_ATOMS: atom_id res chain seq x y z
N MET A 1 -26.41 -3.29 -47.87
CA MET A 1 -25.17 -2.50 -47.87
C MET A 1 -24.04 -3.33 -47.28
N PRO A 2 -23.06 -3.85 -48.06
CA PRO A 2 -21.87 -4.46 -47.50
C PRO A 2 -20.65 -3.59 -47.80
N ILE A 3 -20.17 -2.83 -46.81
CA ILE A 3 -18.96 -1.99 -46.91
C ILE A 3 -17.81 -2.57 -46.09
N LEU A 4 -17.78 -3.88 -45.85
CA LEU A 4 -16.59 -4.55 -45.30
C LEU A 4 -15.64 -4.91 -46.45
N SER A 5 -15.19 -3.89 -47.19
CA SER A 5 -14.15 -4.02 -48.21
C SER A 5 -12.79 -4.17 -47.53
N SER A 6 -12.27 -5.41 -47.56
CA SER A 6 -10.86 -5.79 -47.43
C SER A 6 -9.95 -4.75 -46.75
N ILE A 7 -9.93 -4.73 -45.42
CA ILE A 7 -8.97 -3.94 -44.66
C ILE A 7 -7.57 -4.42 -45.10
N PRO A 8 -6.75 -3.58 -45.76
CA PRO A 8 -5.44 -4.01 -46.22
C PRO A 8 -4.62 -4.42 -45.00
N ARG A 9 -3.82 -5.49 -45.13
CA ARG A 9 -3.06 -6.07 -44.00
C ARG A 9 -2.33 -5.01 -43.18
N LYS A 10 -1.80 -3.97 -43.84
CA LYS A 10 -1.15 -2.81 -43.20
C LYS A 10 -2.10 -1.98 -42.32
N LEU A 11 -3.33 -1.74 -42.77
CA LEU A 11 -4.35 -1.03 -41.98
C LEU A 11 -4.84 -1.89 -40.80
N PHE A 12 -4.95 -3.21 -40.98
CA PHE A 12 -5.28 -4.11 -39.87
C PHE A 12 -4.18 -4.11 -38.80
N ILE A 13 -2.91 -4.22 -39.21
CA ILE A 13 -1.76 -4.12 -38.30
C ILE A 13 -1.74 -2.77 -37.58
N LEU A 14 -1.99 -1.67 -38.30
CA LEU A 14 -2.08 -0.34 -37.71
C LEU A 14 -3.17 -0.25 -36.63
N LEU A 15 -4.36 -0.80 -36.89
CA LEU A 15 -5.46 -0.83 -35.93
C LEU A 15 -5.12 -1.67 -34.68
N VAL A 16 -4.43 -2.79 -34.84
CA VAL A 16 -3.98 -3.63 -33.71
C VAL A 16 -2.97 -2.89 -32.85
N VAL A 17 -2.01 -2.18 -33.45
CA VAL A 17 -1.02 -1.38 -32.70
C VAL A 17 -1.69 -0.25 -31.93
N ILE A 18 -2.65 0.45 -32.55
CA ILE A 18 -3.43 1.49 -31.87
C ILE A 18 -4.23 0.89 -30.71
N ALA A 19 -4.89 -0.25 -30.91
CA ALA A 19 -5.64 -0.93 -29.87
C ALA A 19 -4.75 -1.35 -28.69
N LEU A 20 -3.57 -1.92 -28.96
CA LEU A 20 -2.59 -2.27 -27.92
C LEU A 20 -2.08 -1.04 -27.16
N GLY A 21 -1.84 0.07 -27.86
CA GLY A 21 -1.45 1.34 -27.24
C GLY A 21 -2.54 1.90 -26.32
N LEU A 22 -3.80 1.86 -26.74
CA LEU A 22 -4.95 2.29 -25.93
C LEU A 22 -5.15 1.38 -24.71
N ILE A 23 -5.05 0.06 -24.87
CA ILE A 23 -5.16 -0.91 -23.77
C ILE A 23 -4.02 -0.70 -22.77
N SER A 24 -2.79 -0.56 -23.24
CA SER A 24 -1.62 -0.30 -22.40
C SER A 24 -1.76 1.02 -21.63
N GLY A 25 -2.16 2.10 -22.32
CA GLY A 25 -2.41 3.40 -21.70
C GLY A 25 -3.53 3.35 -20.66
N TRP A 26 -4.62 2.63 -20.94
CA TRP A 26 -5.74 2.47 -20.00
C TRP A 26 -5.35 1.64 -18.77
N LEU A 27 -4.58 0.57 -18.95
CA LEU A 27 -4.04 -0.22 -17.83
C LEU A 27 -3.14 0.64 -16.95
N LEU A 28 -2.25 1.45 -17.53
CA LEU A 28 -1.40 2.37 -16.77
C LEU A 28 -2.22 3.37 -15.93
N ILE A 29 -3.33 3.88 -16.44
CA ILE A 29 -4.22 4.79 -15.68
C ILE A 29 -4.90 4.05 -14.54
N LYS A 30 -5.41 2.84 -14.79
CA LYS A 30 -6.09 2.00 -13.77
C LYS A 30 -5.15 1.56 -12.65
N TYR A 31 -3.89 1.25 -12.99
CA TYR A 31 -2.87 0.81 -12.03
C TYR A 31 -2.02 1.96 -11.48
N ARG A 32 -2.31 3.22 -11.80
CA ARG A 32 -1.73 4.32 -11.00
C ARG A 32 -2.29 4.16 -9.60
N PRO A 33 -1.44 3.95 -8.58
CA PRO A 33 -1.91 4.12 -7.22
C PRO A 33 -2.43 5.54 -7.16
N ILE A 34 -3.74 5.70 -6.94
CA ILE A 34 -4.29 6.95 -6.45
C ILE A 34 -3.45 7.25 -5.23
N GLN A 35 -2.53 8.22 -5.36
CA GLN A 35 -1.99 8.88 -4.19
C GLN A 35 -3.25 9.40 -3.52
N LYS A 36 -3.68 8.69 -2.47
CA LYS A 36 -4.64 9.24 -1.54
C LYS A 36 -3.97 10.51 -1.12
N GLU A 37 -4.49 11.63 -1.63
CA GLU A 37 -4.15 12.94 -1.13
C GLU A 37 -4.15 12.78 0.38
N PRO A 38 -3.01 13.00 1.06
CA PRO A 38 -2.96 12.88 2.50
C PRO A 38 -4.10 13.75 2.99
N ALA A 39 -5.14 13.13 3.56
CA ALA A 39 -6.27 13.86 4.10
C ALA A 39 -5.67 15.01 4.92
N PRO A 40 -6.16 16.26 4.78
CA PRO A 40 -5.57 17.40 5.43
C PRO A 40 -5.38 17.03 6.90
N VAL A 41 -4.11 16.82 7.27
CA VAL A 41 -3.77 16.40 8.61
C VAL A 41 -4.28 17.52 9.49
N PRO A 42 -5.21 17.28 10.43
CA PRO A 42 -5.65 18.34 11.31
C PRO A 42 -4.38 18.87 12.00
N ILE A 43 -4.03 20.11 11.71
CA ILE A 43 -2.95 20.81 12.39
C ILE A 43 -3.45 20.95 13.83
N SER A 44 -3.05 20.01 14.69
CA SER A 44 -3.15 20.20 16.13
C SER A 44 -2.15 21.28 16.48
N THR A 45 -2.59 22.53 16.39
CA THR A 45 -1.98 23.64 17.10
C THR A 45 -2.00 23.26 18.58
N SER A 46 -0.89 22.72 19.08
CA SER A 46 -0.69 22.44 20.49
C SER A 46 -0.51 23.76 21.22
N THR A 47 -1.61 24.41 21.54
CA THR A 47 -1.65 25.44 22.59
C THR A 47 -1.30 24.74 23.90
N PRO A 48 -0.28 25.18 24.66
CA PRO A 48 0.08 24.52 25.91
C PRO A 48 -0.92 24.91 26.99
N LYS A 49 -1.88 24.03 27.31
CA LYS A 49 -2.56 24.06 28.60
C LYS A 49 -3.18 22.70 28.97
N SER A 50 -2.47 21.99 29.84
CA SER A 50 -2.96 20.99 30.81
C SER A 50 -4.24 21.49 31.51
N PRO A 51 -5.24 20.66 31.92
CA PRO A 51 -5.04 19.37 32.59
C PRO A 51 -6.01 18.19 32.29
N ALA A 52 -5.46 16.99 32.49
CA ALA A 52 -6.06 15.72 32.95
C ALA A 52 -7.41 15.23 32.36
N VAL A 53 -7.34 14.23 31.47
CA VAL A 53 -8.38 13.20 31.29
C VAL A 53 -7.69 11.83 31.20
N SER A 54 -8.13 10.94 32.07
CA SER A 54 -7.61 9.59 32.34
C SER A 54 -7.75 8.63 31.15
N VAL A 55 -6.62 8.20 30.60
CA VAL A 55 -6.51 7.00 29.75
C VAL A 55 -6.04 5.87 30.65
N PRO A 56 -6.61 4.64 30.59
CA PRO A 56 -6.15 3.53 31.40
C PRO A 56 -4.69 3.22 31.09
N THR A 57 -3.83 3.55 32.05
CA THR A 57 -2.44 3.14 32.14
C THR A 57 -2.38 1.62 32.09
N SER A 58 -2.05 1.07 30.93
CA SER A 58 -1.48 -0.27 30.86
C SER A 58 -0.09 -0.17 31.48
N THR A 59 0.01 -0.53 32.75
CA THR A 59 1.27 -0.68 33.48
C THR A 59 2.09 -1.76 32.78
N THR A 60 2.92 -1.36 31.81
CA THR A 60 4.04 -2.18 31.36
C THR A 60 5.24 -1.70 32.14
N THR A 61 5.57 -2.51 33.14
CA THR A 61 6.76 -2.49 33.98
C THR A 61 7.94 -1.81 33.29
N ASN A 62 8.45 -0.79 33.98
CA ASN A 62 9.71 -0.12 33.76
C ASN A 62 10.87 -1.14 33.75
N VAL A 63 11.04 -1.80 32.63
CA VAL A 63 12.27 -2.45 32.21
C VAL A 63 12.71 -1.58 31.05
N THR A 64 13.93 -1.05 31.13
CA THR A 64 14.63 -0.37 30.02
C THR A 64 14.83 -1.38 28.88
N GLN A 65 13.75 -1.79 28.23
CA GLN A 65 13.77 -2.60 27.05
C GLN A 65 14.02 -1.62 25.92
N GLU A 66 15.22 -1.66 25.36
CA GLU A 66 15.54 -0.96 24.13
C GLU A 66 14.42 -1.29 23.11
N THR A 67 13.67 -0.28 22.69
CA THR A 67 12.63 -0.42 21.69
C THR A 67 13.21 -0.11 20.32
N LYS A 68 12.69 -0.76 19.29
CA LYS A 68 13.00 -0.47 17.89
C LYS A 68 11.73 -0.01 17.18
N THR A 69 11.87 0.93 16.26
CA THR A 69 10.77 1.43 15.43
C THR A 69 10.84 0.77 14.06
N TYR A 70 9.76 0.11 13.65
CA TYR A 70 9.57 -0.30 12.26
C TYR A 70 8.73 0.76 11.55
N ARG A 71 9.16 1.15 10.35
CA ARG A 71 8.49 2.15 9.53
C ARG A 71 8.38 1.63 8.10
N ASN A 72 7.18 1.68 7.54
CA ASN A 72 6.90 1.28 6.17
C ASN A 72 6.48 2.49 5.34
N GLU A 73 7.36 2.98 4.46
CA GLU A 73 7.11 4.13 3.58
C GLU A 73 6.03 3.88 2.53
N GLU A 74 5.89 2.63 2.08
CA GLU A 74 4.96 2.27 1.00
C GLU A 74 3.50 2.39 1.48
N TRP A 75 3.26 2.07 2.76
CA TRP A 75 1.92 2.06 3.36
C TRP A 75 1.69 3.14 4.41
N GLY A 76 2.73 3.90 4.78
CA GLY A 76 2.63 5.09 5.62
C GLY A 76 2.31 4.82 7.10
N PHE A 77 2.81 3.72 7.67
CA PHE A 77 2.63 3.42 9.09
C PHE A 77 3.95 3.12 9.81
N GLU A 78 3.93 3.31 11.13
CA GLU A 78 5.03 3.00 12.03
C GLU A 78 4.51 2.37 13.33
N PHE A 79 5.31 1.48 13.93
CA PHE A 79 5.05 0.93 15.26
C PHE A 79 6.36 0.56 15.98
N GLU A 80 6.31 0.59 17.31
CA GLU A 80 7.42 0.21 18.16
C GLU A 80 7.30 -1.26 18.60
N TYR A 81 8.44 -1.93 18.70
CA TYR A 81 8.52 -3.29 19.21
C TYR A 81 9.73 -3.46 20.14
N PRO A 82 9.65 -4.37 21.13
CA PRO A 82 10.79 -4.72 21.96
C PRO A 82 11.94 -5.29 21.14
N GLN A 83 13.18 -4.85 21.38
CA GLN A 83 14.36 -5.36 20.68
C GLN A 83 14.59 -6.87 20.85
N ASN A 84 14.10 -7.45 21.94
CA ASN A 84 14.24 -8.88 22.25
C ASN A 84 13.16 -9.76 21.59
N LEU A 85 12.37 -9.22 20.65
CA LEU A 85 11.34 -9.97 19.95
C LEU A 85 11.99 -10.84 18.87
N ILE A 86 11.84 -12.16 18.98
CA ILE A 86 12.38 -13.14 18.04
C ILE A 86 11.29 -13.54 17.06
N LEU A 87 11.55 -13.37 15.76
CA LEU A 87 10.68 -13.88 14.71
C LEU A 87 10.80 -15.41 14.67
N LYS A 88 9.72 -16.10 15.06
CA LYS A 88 9.61 -17.55 14.91
C LYS A 88 8.87 -17.85 13.62
N GLU A 89 9.56 -18.44 12.66
CA GLU A 89 8.89 -18.98 11.49
C GLU A 89 8.00 -20.14 11.92
N ASN A 90 6.69 -19.92 11.91
CA ASN A 90 5.74 -21.01 11.97
C ASN A 90 5.69 -21.65 10.59
N THR A 91 6.62 -22.58 10.32
CA THR A 91 6.51 -23.48 9.17
C THR A 91 5.27 -24.34 9.39
N PHE A 92 4.12 -23.86 8.91
CA PHE A 92 2.93 -24.69 8.78
C PHE A 92 3.33 -25.80 7.81
N ARG A 93 3.55 -27.02 8.31
CA ARG A 93 3.88 -28.16 7.44
C ARG A 93 2.73 -28.28 6.44
N SER A 94 2.95 -27.86 5.20
CA SER A 94 2.00 -28.08 4.12
C SER A 94 1.99 -29.58 3.85
N TYR A 95 0.90 -30.24 4.27
CA TYR A 95 0.67 -31.66 4.05
C TYR A 95 0.48 -32.05 2.58
N TYR A 96 0.53 -31.09 1.66
CA TYR A 96 0.31 -31.31 0.23
C TYR A 96 1.62 -31.19 -0.54
N SER A 97 2.37 -32.30 -0.54
CA SER A 97 3.26 -32.70 -1.62
C SER A 97 2.89 -34.13 -2.00
N LYS A 98 2.14 -34.28 -3.09
CA LYS A 98 2.01 -35.50 -3.88
C LYS A 98 1.76 -35.12 -5.33
#